data_AF-A0A0G4F3B6-F1
#
_entry.id   AF-A0A0G4F3B6-F1
#
_cell.length_a   1.000
_cell.length_b   1.000
_cell.length_c   1.000
_cell.angle_alpha   90.00
_cell.angle_beta   90.00
_cell.angle_gamma   90.00
#
_symmetry.space_group_name_H-M   'P 1'
#
loop_
_entity.id
_entity.type
_entity.pdbx_description
1 polymer ?
#
loop_
_entity_poly.entity_id
_entity_poly.type
_entity_poly.pdbx_seq_one_letter_code
_entity_poly.pdbx_strand_id
1 'polypeptide(L)'
;MNFSCFTFLLNCRPSTPSKELRADRVEEVHFCTPTGGDASPETDLLTHSLYLQSAGVMVSVIPWLAFLCPSSSGHSLLGKRAARRACALMTESSQPSPGEAAPPRGETGTCVVVAGTREESKNGKLKKALSDIIAPEDFEFVEVPCIAAQAGPDRERLVDTLAEEGRRVGAGEKPRFEYAAVTSPEGANVFLECLRSASLTKCPIPVTAVGKSTAEILAKAGVEPVFVPSKATAETLAAELPSVSSSSSTSSSSSSSSSSLSSSSCPGRVLYPTSNLSLGTLERLLKERGFEVTRLETYATVTAQWDEEKTQSAARTQIATFGSPSSVRNWVEKLSLREGGRELLSSQAAACIGETSGRAAEKMEVFREVVWPEKPGMDAWARLTADLVVAHRRRNGSESSPHDASRALLNASPQAADHSGNAASDEELIVGEK
;
A
#
# COMPACT_ATOMS: atom_id res chain seq x y z
N MET A 1 -35.01 27.12 55.55
CA MET A 1 -33.54 26.96 55.59
C MET A 1 -33.06 27.31 54.17
N ASN A 2 -32.86 28.57 53.72
CA ASN A 2 -31.98 29.68 54.17
C ASN A 2 -30.56 29.14 54.48
N PHE A 3 -29.44 29.51 53.83
CA PHE A 3 -28.87 30.75 53.25
C PHE A 3 -27.99 30.37 52.01
N SER A 4 -27.71 31.15 50.95
CA SER A 4 -27.33 32.56 50.68
C SER A 4 -25.87 32.97 50.99
N CYS A 5 -25.32 33.78 50.07
CA CYS A 5 -24.17 34.70 50.10
C CYS A 5 -22.79 34.18 49.65
N PHE A 6 -22.11 34.73 48.63
CA PHE A 6 -21.67 36.10 48.24
C PHE A 6 -20.19 36.39 48.60
N THR A 7 -19.37 36.54 47.55
CA THR A 7 -18.46 37.69 47.28
C THR A 7 -17.13 37.83 48.03
N PHE A 8 -16.01 37.94 47.28
CA PHE A 8 -15.27 39.21 47.08
C PHE A 8 -14.25 39.17 45.92
N LEU A 9 -14.34 40.19 45.06
CA LEU A 9 -13.35 40.64 44.06
C LEU A 9 -12.26 41.48 44.73
N LEU A 10 -11.06 41.54 44.13
CA LEU A 10 -10.26 42.75 43.81
C LEU A 10 -8.83 42.29 43.46
N ASN A 11 -8.37 42.34 42.20
CA ASN A 11 -7.89 43.48 41.41
C ASN A 11 -6.45 43.90 41.76
N CYS A 12 -5.55 43.85 40.75
CA CYS A 12 -4.40 44.75 40.46
C CYS A 12 -3.28 44.04 39.65
N ARG A 13 -3.16 44.40 38.36
CA ARG A 13 -1.90 44.41 37.56
C ARG A 13 -1.25 45.82 37.72
N PRO A 14 -0.11 46.14 37.08
CA PRO A 14 1.21 45.49 37.03
C PRO A 14 2.35 46.52 37.35
N SER A 15 3.60 46.09 37.51
CA SER A 15 4.75 47.01 37.39
C SER A 15 6.06 46.30 37.04
N THR A 16 6.55 46.51 35.83
CA THR A 16 7.98 46.44 35.49
C THR A 16 8.69 47.71 35.98
N PRO A 17 10.01 47.65 36.21
CA PRO A 17 10.85 48.48 35.33
C PRO A 17 12.16 47.82 34.89
N SER A 18 12.59 48.26 33.71
CA SER A 18 13.87 48.06 33.05
C SER A 18 15.08 48.55 33.86
N LYS A 19 16.26 47.96 33.60
CA LYS A 19 17.52 48.70 33.41
C LYS A 19 18.62 47.81 32.82
N GLU A 20 19.09 48.21 31.65
CA GLU A 20 20.41 47.88 31.10
C GLU A 20 21.52 48.33 32.05
N LEU A 21 22.60 47.55 32.16
CA LEU A 21 23.96 48.08 32.25
C LEU A 21 24.98 46.98 31.91
N ARG A 22 25.78 47.31 30.90
CA ARG A 22 26.91 46.59 30.36
C ARG A 22 28.17 47.14 31.01
N ALA A 23 29.04 46.29 31.56
CA ALA A 23 30.45 46.62 31.76
C ALA A 23 31.28 45.35 32.01
N ASP A 24 32.31 45.20 31.19
CA ASP A 24 33.39 44.23 31.28
C ASP A 24 34.20 44.37 32.58
N ARG A 25 34.63 43.26 33.19
CA ARG A 25 36.07 43.03 33.46
C ARG A 25 36.39 41.63 33.98
N VAL A 26 37.59 41.25 33.60
CA VAL A 26 38.35 40.02 33.74
C VAL A 26 39.03 39.94 35.13
N GLU A 27 39.34 38.70 35.52
CA GLU A 27 40.53 38.23 36.27
C GLU A 27 40.40 37.67 37.71
N GLU A 28 40.79 36.40 37.79
CA GLU A 28 41.54 35.65 38.82
C GLU A 28 41.00 35.52 40.26
N VAL A 29 40.56 34.33 40.68
CA VAL A 29 41.33 33.17 41.18
C VAL A 29 42.10 33.48 42.47
N HIS A 30 41.58 33.01 43.60
CA HIS A 30 42.39 32.63 44.75
C HIS A 30 41.81 31.39 45.43
N PHE A 31 42.62 30.34 45.48
CA PHE A 31 42.44 29.11 46.25
C PHE A 31 42.78 29.35 47.74
N CYS A 32 41.99 28.75 48.64
CA CYS A 32 42.44 28.21 49.93
C CYS A 32 41.34 27.33 50.55
N THR A 33 41.68 26.06 50.81
CA THR A 33 40.97 25.05 51.63
C THR A 33 41.75 24.84 52.95
N PRO A 34 41.45 23.89 53.87
CA PRO A 34 40.22 23.14 54.24
C PRO A 34 39.93 23.11 55.76
N THR A 35 38.81 22.50 56.20
CA THR A 35 38.59 21.61 57.38
C THR A 35 37.07 21.46 57.57
N GLY A 36 36.40 20.33 57.81
CA GLY A 36 36.71 18.89 57.92
C GLY A 36 35.42 18.15 58.35
N GLY A 37 35.23 16.89 57.92
CA GLY A 37 34.31 15.84 58.44
C GLY A 37 32.79 16.07 58.28
N ASP A 38 31.92 15.10 58.01
CA ASP A 38 32.04 13.65 57.84
C ASP A 38 30.70 13.12 57.25
N ALA A 39 30.75 11.90 56.70
CA ALA A 39 29.64 10.94 56.47
C ALA A 39 28.76 11.05 55.20
N SER A 40 29.13 10.26 54.18
CA SER A 40 28.24 9.64 53.17
C SER A 40 27.62 8.33 53.73
N PRO A 41 26.72 7.56 53.05
CA PRO A 41 26.89 7.06 51.67
C PRO A 41 25.63 6.95 50.77
N GLU A 42 25.93 6.73 49.47
CA GLU A 42 25.21 5.90 48.48
C GLU A 42 23.88 6.43 47.88
N THR A 43 23.64 6.50 46.56
CA THR A 43 24.22 5.84 45.37
C THR A 43 23.94 6.68 44.11
N ASP A 44 24.95 6.76 43.22
CA ASP A 44 24.87 7.26 41.84
C ASP A 44 24.43 6.14 40.88
N LEU A 45 23.79 6.52 39.75
CA LEU A 45 24.38 6.44 38.40
C LEU A 45 23.33 6.60 37.29
N LEU A 46 23.44 7.71 36.56
CA LEU A 46 22.90 7.91 35.21
C LEU A 46 24.01 7.58 34.19
N THR A 47 23.72 6.70 33.24
CA THR A 47 24.59 6.35 32.12
C THR A 47 24.32 7.25 30.90
N HIS A 48 25.36 7.96 30.45
CA HIS A 48 25.43 8.59 29.12
C HIS A 48 25.98 7.58 28.09
N SER A 49 25.27 7.43 26.96
CA SER A 49 25.68 6.62 25.80
C SER A 49 26.52 7.48 24.84
N LEU A 50 27.70 6.99 24.46
CA LEU A 50 28.54 7.55 23.41
C LEU A 50 28.78 6.50 22.31
N TYR A 51 28.58 6.98 21.09
CA TYR A 51 28.80 6.36 19.79
C TYR A 51 30.29 6.12 19.52
N LEU A 52 30.66 4.99 18.89
CA LEU A 52 31.89 4.87 18.08
C LEU A 52 31.80 3.70 17.09
N GLN A 53 31.99 4.02 15.80
CA GLN A 53 32.27 3.11 14.69
C GLN A 53 33.77 2.77 14.65
N SER A 54 34.13 1.53 14.30
CA SER A 54 35.14 1.24 13.27
C SER A 54 35.33 -0.27 13.03
N ALA A 55 35.70 -0.58 11.78
CA ALA A 55 35.80 -1.88 11.11
C ALA A 55 36.94 -2.80 11.58
N GLY A 56 36.83 -4.10 11.23
CA GLY A 56 37.94 -5.05 11.30
C GLY A 56 37.58 -6.45 10.78
N VAL A 57 38.18 -6.83 9.65
CA VAL A 57 38.12 -8.14 8.97
C VAL A 57 39.16 -9.10 9.58
N MET A 58 38.82 -10.39 9.76
CA MET A 58 39.64 -11.61 9.49
C MET A 58 38.92 -12.87 10.01
N VAL A 59 38.49 -13.80 9.14
CA VAL A 59 39.16 -15.05 8.67
C VAL A 59 39.31 -16.17 9.73
N SER A 60 38.43 -17.18 9.58
CA SER A 60 38.60 -18.65 9.61
C SER A 60 39.49 -19.34 10.65
N VAL A 61 38.92 -20.29 11.41
CA VAL A 61 39.46 -21.67 11.62
C VAL A 61 38.31 -22.66 11.93
N ILE A 62 38.26 -23.78 11.21
CA ILE A 62 37.43 -24.99 11.45
C ILE A 62 38.23 -25.98 12.33
N PRO A 63 37.57 -26.83 13.14
CA PRO A 63 37.92 -28.26 13.05
C PRO A 63 36.72 -29.22 13.03
N TRP A 64 36.88 -30.25 12.20
CA TRP A 64 36.19 -31.54 12.16
C TRP A 64 36.36 -32.35 13.45
N LEU A 65 35.39 -33.22 13.75
CA LEU A 65 35.62 -34.63 14.11
C LEU A 65 34.34 -35.47 13.99
N ALA A 66 34.53 -36.70 13.54
CA ALA A 66 33.55 -37.67 13.05
C ALA A 66 33.24 -38.80 14.05
N PHE A 67 32.40 -39.75 13.62
CA PHE A 67 32.12 -41.10 14.17
C PHE A 67 31.15 -41.13 15.38
N LEU A 68 30.10 -41.97 15.51
CA LEU A 68 29.69 -43.25 14.93
C LEU A 68 28.18 -43.47 15.11
N CYS A 69 27.56 -44.19 14.17
CA CYS A 69 26.29 -44.92 14.35
C CYS A 69 26.55 -46.22 15.15
N PRO A 70 25.55 -46.83 15.80
CA PRO A 70 24.84 -47.91 15.09
C PRO A 70 23.35 -48.12 15.48
N SER A 71 22.65 -48.78 14.54
CA SER A 71 21.34 -49.43 14.69
C SER A 71 21.31 -50.56 15.73
N SER A 72 20.14 -50.80 16.35
CA SER A 72 19.50 -52.13 16.39
C SER A 72 18.13 -52.13 17.08
N SER A 73 17.14 -52.61 16.31
CA SER A 73 16.10 -53.61 16.62
C SER A 73 15.68 -53.94 18.07
N GLY A 74 14.36 -54.03 18.29
CA GLY A 74 13.79 -55.24 18.90
C GLY A 74 12.66 -55.12 19.93
N HIS A 75 11.45 -55.54 19.51
CA HIS A 75 10.38 -56.28 20.23
C HIS A 75 9.70 -55.64 21.47
N SER A 76 8.44 -55.20 21.34
CA SER A 76 7.14 -55.93 21.45
C SER A 76 6.71 -56.27 22.88
N LEU A 77 5.44 -56.02 23.23
CA LEU A 77 4.48 -57.02 23.77
C LEU A 77 3.11 -56.38 24.11
N LEU A 78 2.05 -57.07 23.67
CA LEU A 78 0.67 -57.20 24.20
C LEU A 78 -0.24 -55.97 24.34
N GLY A 79 -1.52 -55.99 23.92
CA GLY A 79 -2.31 -57.04 23.28
C GLY A 79 -3.83 -56.77 23.34
N LYS A 80 -4.56 -57.40 22.40
CA LYS A 80 -5.93 -57.97 22.50
C LYS A 80 -7.09 -56.95 22.68
N ARG A 81 -8.18 -56.90 21.91
CA ARG A 81 -9.07 -57.90 21.25
C ARG A 81 -9.97 -57.14 20.23
N ALA A 82 -10.15 -57.61 18.99
CA ALA A 82 -11.27 -58.46 18.47
C ALA A 82 -12.63 -57.72 18.40
N ALA A 83 -13.49 -57.79 17.38
CA ALA A 83 -13.76 -58.77 16.30
C ALA A 83 -14.60 -58.05 15.19
N ARG A 84 -14.38 -58.24 13.87
CA ARG A 84 -15.04 -59.20 12.92
C ARG A 84 -16.58 -59.04 12.84
N ARG A 85 -17.28 -59.08 11.67
CA ARG A 85 -17.04 -59.83 10.42
C ARG A 85 -18.13 -59.50 9.34
N ALA A 86 -17.74 -59.63 8.05
CA ALA A 86 -18.43 -60.29 6.90
C ALA A 86 -19.81 -59.78 6.40
N CYS A 87 -20.25 -59.92 5.14
CA CYS A 87 -19.76 -60.37 3.83
C CYS A 87 -20.97 -60.29 2.85
N ALA A 88 -20.78 -60.12 1.54
CA ALA A 88 -21.38 -60.93 0.45
C ALA A 88 -21.64 -60.19 -0.88
N LEU A 89 -21.32 -60.90 -1.96
CA LEU A 89 -21.42 -60.61 -3.40
C LEU A 89 -22.82 -60.87 -3.99
N MET A 90 -23.10 -60.26 -5.15
CA MET A 90 -23.89 -60.84 -6.26
C MET A 90 -23.39 -60.29 -7.62
N THR A 91 -23.51 -61.12 -8.66
CA THR A 91 -23.00 -60.97 -10.05
C THR A 91 -24.11 -61.03 -11.11
N GLU A 92 -23.75 -60.67 -12.37
CA GLU A 92 -24.45 -60.83 -13.69
C GLU A 92 -25.42 -59.71 -14.14
N SER A 93 -25.63 -59.33 -15.42
CA SER A 93 -25.00 -59.47 -16.76
C SER A 93 -25.92 -58.72 -17.78
N SER A 94 -25.40 -58.02 -18.82
CA SER A 94 -25.97 -57.80 -20.20
C SER A 94 -25.56 -56.44 -20.88
N GLN A 95 -25.24 -56.47 -22.19
CA GLN A 95 -24.86 -55.36 -23.12
C GLN A 95 -25.86 -55.27 -24.34
N PRO A 96 -25.78 -54.40 -25.40
CA PRO A 96 -25.28 -53.00 -25.61
C PRO A 96 -26.16 -52.01 -26.51
N SER A 97 -25.75 -50.71 -26.58
CA SER A 97 -25.81 -49.65 -27.66
C SER A 97 -27.13 -48.93 -28.10
N PRO A 98 -27.14 -47.77 -28.83
CA PRO A 98 -26.11 -46.74 -29.17
C PRO A 98 -26.53 -45.26 -28.88
N GLY A 99 -25.58 -44.31 -28.87
CA GLY A 99 -25.87 -42.87 -28.76
C GLY A 99 -24.63 -42.02 -28.58
N GLU A 100 -23.94 -41.78 -29.69
CA GLU A 100 -22.67 -41.05 -29.81
C GLU A 100 -22.81 -39.57 -29.39
N ALA A 101 -22.10 -39.19 -28.33
CA ALA A 101 -21.72 -37.81 -28.08
C ALA A 101 -20.20 -37.78 -27.88
N ALA A 102 -19.53 -37.10 -28.80
CA ALA A 102 -18.09 -36.92 -28.81
C ALA A 102 -17.55 -36.49 -27.43
N PRO A 103 -16.38 -36.98 -26.99
CA PRO A 103 -15.75 -36.44 -25.80
C PRO A 103 -15.47 -34.94 -26.00
N PRO A 104 -15.73 -34.08 -25.01
CA PRO A 104 -15.41 -32.66 -25.13
C PRO A 104 -13.90 -32.54 -25.40
N ARG A 105 -13.59 -31.82 -26.49
CA ARG A 105 -12.23 -31.49 -26.88
C ARG A 105 -11.58 -30.64 -25.79
N GLY A 106 -10.56 -31.20 -25.13
CA GLY A 106 -9.39 -30.51 -24.58
C GLY A 106 -9.65 -29.32 -23.64
N GLU A 107 -10.02 -29.59 -22.40
CA GLU A 107 -9.80 -28.66 -21.28
C GLU A 107 -8.35 -28.75 -20.80
N THR A 108 -7.45 -27.91 -21.32
CA THR A 108 -6.14 -27.68 -20.68
C THR A 108 -5.71 -26.23 -20.85
N GLY A 109 -6.52 -25.29 -20.34
CA GLY A 109 -6.10 -23.90 -20.17
C GLY A 109 -5.98 -23.60 -18.69
N THR A 110 -4.81 -23.82 -18.08
CA THR A 110 -4.59 -23.46 -16.67
C THR A 110 -4.91 -21.98 -16.44
N CYS A 111 -5.85 -21.73 -15.54
CA CYS A 111 -6.28 -20.40 -15.14
C CYS A 111 -5.09 -19.64 -14.53
N VAL A 112 -4.80 -18.42 -15.00
CA VAL A 112 -3.65 -17.62 -14.53
C VAL A 112 -4.05 -16.81 -13.30
N VAL A 113 -3.34 -16.97 -12.20
CA VAL A 113 -3.60 -16.22 -10.98
C VAL A 113 -2.93 -14.84 -11.04
N VAL A 114 -3.75 -13.81 -10.97
CA VAL A 114 -3.37 -12.40 -10.97
C VAL A 114 -3.64 -11.80 -9.59
N ALA A 115 -2.61 -11.26 -8.94
CA ALA A 115 -2.75 -10.63 -7.64
C ALA A 115 -2.94 -9.11 -7.73
N GLY A 116 -4.02 -8.62 -7.12
CA GLY A 116 -4.23 -7.20 -6.82
C GLY A 116 -3.52 -6.83 -5.52
N THR A 117 -2.47 -6.00 -5.60
CA THR A 117 -1.62 -5.68 -4.43
C THR A 117 -1.89 -4.32 -3.78
N ARG A 118 -2.90 -3.58 -4.25
CA ARG A 118 -3.31 -2.31 -3.61
C ARG A 118 -3.99 -2.62 -2.28
N GLU A 119 -4.28 -1.57 -1.51
CA GLU A 119 -5.04 -1.70 -0.27
C GLU A 119 -6.33 -2.48 -0.49
N GLU A 120 -6.75 -3.18 0.58
CA GLU A 120 -7.97 -3.98 0.60
C GLU A 120 -9.17 -3.19 0.07
N SER A 121 -9.99 -3.83 -0.76
CA SER A 121 -11.15 -3.28 -1.46
C SER A 121 -10.86 -2.21 -2.53
N LYS A 122 -9.60 -1.76 -2.71
CA LYS A 122 -9.24 -0.75 -3.73
C LYS A 122 -8.84 -1.37 -5.08
N ASN A 123 -8.86 -2.70 -5.20
CA ASN A 123 -8.47 -3.42 -6.41
C ASN A 123 -9.64 -3.62 -7.41
N GLY A 124 -10.89 -3.29 -7.04
CA GLY A 124 -12.08 -3.57 -7.85
C GLY A 124 -12.07 -2.94 -9.26
N LYS A 125 -11.49 -1.73 -9.42
CA LYS A 125 -11.38 -1.09 -10.74
C LYS A 125 -10.47 -1.88 -11.70
N LEU A 126 -9.35 -2.39 -11.19
CA LEU A 126 -8.42 -3.19 -11.97
C LEU A 126 -9.05 -4.55 -12.33
N LYS A 127 -9.68 -5.21 -11.35
CA LYS A 127 -10.40 -6.46 -11.58
C LYS A 127 -11.47 -6.31 -12.67
N LYS A 128 -12.30 -5.27 -12.58
CA LYS A 128 -13.32 -5.00 -13.60
C LYS A 128 -12.70 -4.74 -14.97
N ALA A 129 -11.72 -3.86 -15.06
CA ALA A 129 -11.06 -3.54 -16.33
C ALA A 129 -10.39 -4.77 -16.96
N LEU A 130 -9.87 -5.69 -16.15
CA LEU A 130 -9.34 -6.97 -16.64
C LEU A 130 -10.45 -7.89 -17.18
N SER A 131 -11.55 -8.05 -16.44
CA SER A 131 -12.71 -8.84 -16.88
C SER A 131 -13.37 -8.28 -18.15
N ASP A 132 -13.23 -6.98 -18.42
CA ASP A 132 -13.73 -6.35 -19.65
C ASP A 132 -12.83 -6.67 -20.87
N ILE A 133 -11.59 -7.15 -20.66
CA ILE A 133 -10.59 -7.41 -21.73
C ILE A 133 -10.41 -8.91 -21.98
N ILE A 134 -10.34 -9.72 -20.93
CA ILE A 134 -10.10 -11.17 -20.98
C ILE A 134 -11.23 -11.94 -20.32
N ALA A 135 -11.45 -13.16 -20.81
CA ALA A 135 -12.55 -13.99 -20.32
C ALA A 135 -12.31 -14.40 -18.85
N PRO A 136 -13.35 -14.41 -18.00
CA PRO A 136 -13.21 -14.77 -16.58
C PRO A 136 -12.60 -16.16 -16.32
N GLU A 137 -12.68 -17.07 -17.28
CA GLU A 137 -12.09 -18.41 -17.24
C GLU A 137 -10.58 -18.42 -17.51
N ASP A 138 -10.02 -17.36 -18.10
CA ASP A 138 -8.59 -17.29 -18.42
C ASP A 138 -7.74 -16.87 -17.22
N PHE A 139 -8.35 -16.22 -16.23
CA PHE A 139 -7.64 -15.70 -15.06
C PHE A 139 -8.44 -15.75 -13.77
N GLU A 140 -7.72 -15.92 -12.66
CA GLU A 140 -8.27 -15.82 -11.32
C GLU A 140 -7.69 -14.57 -10.66
N PHE A 141 -8.56 -13.66 -10.22
CA PHE A 141 -8.13 -12.45 -9.53
C PHE A 141 -8.14 -12.66 -8.02
N VAL A 142 -6.96 -12.63 -7.40
CA VAL A 142 -6.78 -12.72 -5.95
C VAL A 142 -6.42 -11.37 -5.37
N GLU A 143 -7.02 -11.01 -4.25
CA GLU A 143 -6.69 -9.76 -3.56
C GLU A 143 -5.67 -10.07 -2.45
N VAL A 144 -4.46 -9.54 -2.61
CA VAL A 144 -3.35 -9.74 -1.67
C VAL A 144 -2.76 -8.37 -1.35
N PRO A 145 -3.38 -7.60 -0.45
CA PRO A 145 -2.97 -6.23 -0.17
C PRO A 145 -1.53 -6.17 0.34
N CYS A 146 -0.67 -5.35 -0.27
CA CYS A 146 0.68 -5.11 0.24
C CYS A 146 0.76 -3.93 1.20
N ILE A 147 -0.24 -3.06 1.16
CA ILE A 147 -0.32 -1.84 1.95
C ILE A 147 -1.71 -1.76 2.59
N ALA A 148 -1.78 -1.14 3.75
CA ALA A 148 -3.03 -0.89 4.46
C ALA A 148 -3.04 0.55 4.98
N ALA A 149 -4.21 1.17 5.00
CA ALA A 149 -4.43 2.40 5.76
C ALA A 149 -4.61 2.03 7.24
N GLN A 150 -3.85 2.69 8.10
CA GLN A 150 -3.99 2.59 9.55
C GLN A 150 -4.37 3.95 10.11
N ALA A 151 -5.20 3.97 11.16
CA ALA A 151 -5.48 5.16 11.94
C ALA A 151 -4.19 5.74 12.52
N GLY A 152 -3.99 7.05 12.36
CA GLY A 152 -2.87 7.78 12.96
C GLY A 152 -3.15 8.18 14.41
N PRO A 153 -2.11 8.57 15.17
CA PRO A 153 -2.24 8.89 16.59
C PRO A 153 -3.16 10.07 16.89
N ASP A 154 -3.27 11.05 15.97
CA ASP A 154 -4.12 12.23 16.16
C ASP A 154 -5.55 12.04 15.60
N ARG A 155 -5.95 10.81 15.25
CA ARG A 155 -7.27 10.58 14.64
C ARG A 155 -8.42 10.97 15.58
N GLU A 156 -8.34 10.58 16.85
CA GLU A 156 -9.34 10.95 17.86
C GLU A 156 -9.32 12.45 18.12
N ARG A 157 -8.12 13.05 18.20
CA ARG A 157 -7.95 14.49 18.34
C ARG A 157 -8.58 15.27 17.19
N LEU A 158 -8.54 14.75 15.95
CA LEU A 158 -9.26 15.35 14.83
C LEU A 158 -10.78 15.31 15.04
N VAL A 159 -11.33 14.19 15.52
CA VAL A 159 -12.77 14.06 15.82
C VAL A 159 -13.18 15.09 16.87
N ASP A 160 -12.42 15.20 17.97
CA ASP A 160 -12.68 16.17 19.04
C ASP A 160 -12.62 17.61 18.53
N THR A 161 -11.59 17.92 17.74
CA THR A 161 -11.42 19.25 17.14
C THR A 161 -12.60 19.60 16.23
N LEU A 162 -13.05 18.66 15.38
CA LEU A 162 -14.20 18.88 14.51
C LEU A 162 -15.49 19.05 15.32
N ALA A 163 -15.70 18.24 16.36
CA ALA A 163 -16.88 18.35 17.22
C ALA A 163 -16.93 19.69 17.97
N GLU A 164 -15.79 20.18 18.46
CA GLU A 164 -15.69 21.51 19.08
C GLU A 164 -16.02 22.62 18.07
N GLU A 165 -15.45 22.56 16.88
CA GLU A 165 -15.73 23.51 15.80
C GLU A 165 -17.21 23.50 15.38
N GLY A 166 -17.81 22.31 15.32
CA GLY A 166 -19.23 22.13 15.05
C GLY A 166 -20.12 22.76 16.11
N ARG A 167 -19.82 22.58 17.40
CA ARG A 167 -20.55 23.23 18.51
C ARG A 167 -20.43 24.76 18.43
N ARG A 168 -19.25 25.27 18.12
CA ARG A 168 -18.96 26.70 18.07
C ARG A 168 -19.72 27.38 16.92
N VAL A 169 -19.64 26.82 15.71
CA VAL A 169 -20.44 27.30 14.56
C VAL A 169 -21.94 27.15 14.84
N GLY A 170 -22.37 26.06 15.48
CA GLY A 170 -23.77 25.86 15.89
C GLY A 170 -24.29 26.90 16.88
N ALA A 171 -23.42 27.48 17.70
CA ALA A 171 -23.73 28.59 18.59
C ALA A 171 -23.74 29.98 17.89
N GLY A 172 -23.48 30.02 16.58
CA GLY A 172 -23.45 31.26 15.79
C GLY A 172 -22.09 31.96 15.78
N GLU A 173 -21.03 31.31 16.24
CA GLU A 173 -19.68 31.88 16.25
C GLU A 173 -18.90 31.61 14.95
N LYS A 174 -17.72 32.26 14.85
CA LYS A 174 -16.55 31.90 14.01
C LYS A 174 -16.44 30.42 13.60
N PRO A 175 -15.72 29.98 12.56
CA PRO A 175 -14.77 28.87 12.72
C PRO A 175 -13.44 29.39 13.33
N ARG A 176 -12.68 28.56 14.06
CA ARG A 176 -11.37 28.93 14.61
C ARG A 176 -10.32 28.74 13.53
N PHE A 177 -10.51 27.73 12.71
CA PHE A 177 -9.73 27.47 11.52
C PHE A 177 -10.38 28.15 10.32
N GLU A 178 -9.59 28.90 9.57
CA GLU A 178 -10.03 29.48 8.30
C GLU A 178 -10.10 28.40 7.22
N TYR A 179 -9.21 27.40 7.30
CA TYR A 179 -9.15 26.30 6.35
C TYR A 179 -8.87 24.96 7.02
N ALA A 180 -9.46 23.90 6.49
CA ALA A 180 -9.00 22.52 6.66
C ALA A 180 -8.33 22.04 5.37
N ALA A 181 -7.02 21.79 5.39
CA ALA A 181 -6.25 21.40 4.22
C ALA A 181 -6.21 19.88 4.04
N VAL A 182 -6.90 19.36 3.02
CA VAL A 182 -6.94 17.93 2.71
C VAL A 182 -6.13 17.67 1.45
N THR A 183 -5.04 16.91 1.58
CA THR A 183 -4.00 16.85 0.53
C THR A 183 -3.98 15.56 -0.28
N SER A 184 -4.86 14.60 -0.01
CA SER A 184 -4.91 13.35 -0.75
C SER A 184 -6.29 12.69 -0.72
N PRO A 185 -6.60 11.79 -1.67
CA PRO A 185 -7.85 11.02 -1.67
C PRO A 185 -8.06 10.22 -0.38
N GLU A 186 -6.98 9.67 0.19
CA GLU A 186 -7.06 8.93 1.45
C GLU A 186 -7.34 9.86 2.63
N GLY A 187 -6.65 11.00 2.69
CA GLY A 187 -6.92 12.04 3.68
C GLY A 187 -8.37 12.54 3.63
N ALA A 188 -8.98 12.62 2.44
CA ALA A 188 -10.39 12.96 2.29
C ALA A 188 -11.32 11.91 2.89
N ASN A 189 -11.10 10.62 2.61
CA ASN A 189 -11.90 9.55 3.21
C ASN A 189 -11.81 9.55 4.74
N VAL A 190 -10.59 9.67 5.27
CA VAL A 190 -10.32 9.76 6.71
C VAL A 190 -11.01 10.98 7.33
N PHE A 191 -10.87 12.16 6.70
CA PHE A 191 -11.51 13.38 7.17
C PHE A 191 -13.04 13.28 7.22
N LEU A 192 -13.65 12.72 6.17
CA LEU A 192 -15.11 12.49 6.11
C LEU A 192 -15.58 11.46 7.13
N GLU A 193 -14.76 10.46 7.43
CA GLU A 193 -15.04 9.51 8.52
C GLU A 193 -14.99 10.21 9.89
N CYS A 194 -13.98 11.04 10.13
CA CYS A 194 -13.91 11.83 11.36
C CYS A 194 -15.08 12.80 11.52
N LEU A 195 -15.56 13.44 10.43
CA LEU A 195 -16.79 14.25 10.46
C LEU A 195 -18.02 13.43 10.89
N ARG A 196 -18.17 12.22 10.34
CA ARG A 196 -19.25 11.30 10.71
C ARG A 196 -19.15 10.86 12.17
N SER A 197 -17.96 10.52 12.64
CA SER A 197 -17.71 10.17 14.05
C SER A 197 -17.98 11.34 14.99
N ALA A 198 -17.73 12.58 14.55
CA ALA A 198 -18.10 13.80 15.26
C ALA A 198 -19.62 14.10 15.21
N SER A 199 -20.43 13.24 14.58
CA SER A 199 -21.87 13.41 14.37
C SER A 199 -22.23 14.70 13.61
N LEU A 200 -21.35 15.14 12.70
CA LEU A 200 -21.56 16.35 11.89
C LEU A 200 -22.10 16.00 10.51
N THR A 201 -23.22 16.62 10.14
CA THR A 201 -23.82 16.50 8.80
C THR A 201 -23.27 17.51 7.81
N LYS A 202 -22.63 18.58 8.29
CA LYS A 202 -21.96 19.61 7.48
C LYS A 202 -20.57 19.88 8.06
N CYS A 203 -19.61 20.18 7.20
CA CYS A 203 -18.28 20.58 7.66
C CYS A 203 -18.34 22.01 8.25
N PRO A 204 -17.91 22.23 9.50
CA PRO A 204 -17.94 23.55 10.13
C PRO A 204 -16.79 24.46 9.65
N ILE A 205 -15.77 23.89 9.01
CA ILE A 205 -14.56 24.58 8.55
C ILE A 205 -14.55 24.60 7.02
N PRO A 206 -14.21 25.72 6.37
CA PRO A 206 -13.97 25.74 4.93
C PRO A 206 -12.85 24.76 4.53
N VAL A 207 -13.10 23.88 3.57
CA VAL A 207 -12.13 22.82 3.19
C VAL A 207 -11.36 23.19 1.94
N THR A 208 -10.06 22.95 1.91
CA THR A 208 -9.23 23.03 0.71
C THR A 208 -8.76 21.64 0.31
N ALA A 209 -8.70 21.38 -1.00
CA ALA A 209 -8.40 20.05 -1.52
C ALA A 209 -7.24 20.10 -2.52
N VAL A 210 -6.23 19.27 -2.33
CA VAL A 210 -5.14 19.12 -3.31
C VAL A 210 -5.49 18.04 -4.31
N GLY A 211 -5.66 18.44 -5.56
CA GLY A 211 -5.90 17.56 -6.69
C GLY A 211 -7.37 17.19 -6.89
N LYS A 212 -7.70 16.92 -8.15
CA LYS A 212 -9.07 16.66 -8.62
C LYS A 212 -9.73 15.47 -7.91
N SER A 213 -9.00 14.36 -7.74
CA SER A 213 -9.55 13.17 -7.07
C SER A 213 -9.91 13.42 -5.61
N THR A 214 -9.16 14.26 -4.90
CA THR A 214 -9.43 14.61 -3.51
C THR A 214 -10.70 15.47 -3.43
N ALA A 215 -10.80 16.48 -4.29
CA ALA A 215 -11.95 17.37 -4.37
C ALA A 215 -13.24 16.62 -4.71
N GLU A 216 -13.19 15.69 -5.68
CA GLU A 216 -14.35 14.86 -6.07
C GLU A 216 -14.87 13.97 -4.92
N ILE A 217 -13.99 13.44 -4.08
CA ILE A 217 -14.40 12.62 -2.92
C ILE A 217 -15.14 13.48 -1.89
N LEU A 218 -14.61 14.66 -1.59
CA LEU A 218 -15.22 15.60 -0.64
C LEU A 218 -16.57 16.11 -1.14
N ALA A 219 -16.65 16.53 -2.41
CA ALA A 219 -17.87 17.03 -3.04
C ALA A 219 -19.00 15.98 -3.04
N LYS A 220 -18.68 14.72 -3.36
CA LYS A 220 -19.64 13.60 -3.30
C LYS A 220 -20.23 13.36 -1.90
N ALA A 221 -19.50 13.74 -0.86
CA ALA A 221 -19.95 13.66 0.53
C ALA A 221 -20.63 14.95 1.02
N GLY A 222 -20.90 15.92 0.13
CA GLY A 222 -21.54 17.20 0.46
C GLY A 222 -20.59 18.23 1.06
N VAL A 223 -19.28 18.03 0.97
CA VAL A 223 -18.25 18.97 1.42
C VAL A 223 -17.56 19.58 0.20
N GLU A 224 -18.11 20.67 -0.32
CA GLU A 224 -17.52 21.37 -1.47
C GLU A 224 -16.23 22.10 -1.06
N PRO A 225 -15.07 21.78 -1.67
CA PRO A 225 -13.83 22.50 -1.37
C PRO A 225 -13.94 23.97 -1.80
N VAL A 226 -13.62 24.89 -0.89
CA VAL A 226 -13.62 26.34 -1.16
C VAL A 226 -12.43 26.78 -2.00
N PHE A 227 -11.38 25.95 -2.04
CA PHE A 227 -10.17 26.22 -2.80
C PHE A 227 -9.51 24.92 -3.28
N VAL A 228 -9.11 24.91 -4.54
CA VAL A 228 -8.32 23.85 -5.17
C VAL A 228 -7.16 24.54 -5.91
N PRO A 229 -5.90 24.19 -5.62
CA PRO A 229 -4.75 24.81 -6.27
C PRO A 229 -4.67 24.44 -7.75
N SER A 230 -3.98 25.28 -8.53
CA SER A 230 -3.80 25.09 -9.98
C SER A 230 -3.07 23.77 -10.32
N LYS A 231 -2.17 23.33 -9.46
CA LYS A 231 -1.44 22.06 -9.53
C LYS A 231 -1.64 21.26 -8.25
N ALA A 232 -1.72 19.94 -8.39
CA ALA A 232 -1.94 19.01 -7.28
C ALA A 232 -0.66 18.77 -6.45
N THR A 233 -0.04 19.85 -5.94
CA THR A 233 1.17 19.77 -5.10
C THR A 233 1.02 20.59 -3.83
N ALA A 234 1.77 20.22 -2.79
CA ALA A 234 1.80 20.93 -1.52
C ALA A 234 2.33 22.36 -1.68
N GLU A 235 3.32 22.54 -2.54
CA GLU A 235 3.96 23.82 -2.83
C GLU A 235 2.97 24.80 -3.48
N THR A 236 2.18 24.32 -4.44
CA THR A 236 1.20 25.17 -5.13
C THR A 236 0.04 25.53 -4.20
N LEU A 237 -0.46 24.59 -3.39
CA LEU A 237 -1.43 24.93 -2.34
C LEU A 237 -0.87 25.98 -1.39
N ALA A 238 0.37 25.79 -0.91
CA ALA A 238 0.98 26.73 0.01
C ALA A 238 1.16 28.11 -0.62
N ALA A 239 1.49 28.21 -1.92
CA ALA A 239 1.67 29.49 -2.60
C ALA A 239 0.34 30.21 -2.90
N GLU A 240 -0.70 29.47 -3.28
CA GLU A 240 -1.94 30.05 -3.79
C GLU A 240 -3.05 30.20 -2.73
N LEU A 241 -2.90 29.58 -1.54
CA LEU A 241 -3.93 29.64 -0.49
C LEU A 241 -4.23 31.12 -0.10
N PRO A 242 -5.49 31.58 -0.15
CA PRO A 242 -5.81 32.97 0.16
C PRO A 242 -5.55 33.33 1.63
N SER A 243 -4.88 34.45 1.87
CA SER A 243 -4.68 35.00 3.22
C SER A 243 -5.92 35.78 3.65
N VAL A 244 -6.37 35.57 4.89
CA VAL A 244 -7.52 36.28 5.46
C VAL A 244 -7.01 37.58 6.09
N SER A 245 -6.73 38.59 5.27
CA SER A 245 -6.52 39.95 5.78
C SER A 245 -7.89 40.57 6.03
N SER A 246 -8.15 41.02 7.26
CA SER A 246 -9.35 41.74 7.70
C SER A 246 -9.78 42.80 6.67
N SER A 247 -10.69 42.44 5.77
CA SER A 247 -11.19 43.33 4.72
C SER A 247 -12.72 43.30 4.74
N SER A 248 -13.24 43.89 5.81
CA SER A 248 -14.56 44.51 5.83
C SER A 248 -14.43 45.97 6.25
N SER A 249 -13.78 46.75 5.38
CA SER A 249 -14.00 48.19 5.28
C SER A 249 -13.61 48.62 3.87
N THR A 250 -14.57 48.47 2.96
CA THR A 250 -14.65 49.19 1.70
C THR A 250 -14.57 50.68 1.98
N SER A 251 -13.56 51.38 1.45
CA SER A 251 -13.64 52.78 0.97
C SER A 251 -12.29 53.20 0.36
N SER A 252 -12.29 53.27 -0.97
CA SER A 252 -11.80 54.40 -1.78
C SER A 252 -10.47 55.10 -1.46
N SER A 253 -9.73 55.30 -2.56
CA SER A 253 -8.81 56.42 -2.85
C SER A 253 -7.38 56.36 -2.30
N SER A 254 -6.45 56.13 -3.24
CA SER A 254 -5.25 56.92 -3.55
C SER A 254 -4.30 57.39 -2.44
N SER A 255 -3.02 57.25 -2.81
CA SER A 255 -1.82 57.97 -2.38
C SER A 255 -1.00 57.38 -1.24
N SER A 256 0.21 56.97 -1.64
CA SER A 256 1.50 57.01 -0.98
C SER A 256 1.52 57.44 0.49
N SER A 257 2.11 56.61 1.35
CA SER A 257 3.18 57.01 2.28
C SER A 257 3.71 55.81 3.03
N SER A 258 5.04 55.73 3.10
CA SER A 258 5.79 54.88 4.01
C SER A 258 5.50 55.25 5.46
N SER A 259 5.10 54.28 6.28
CA SER A 259 5.53 54.07 7.68
C SER A 259 4.45 53.33 8.47
N SER A 260 4.80 52.17 9.02
CA SER A 260 4.62 51.82 10.45
C SER A 260 4.54 50.31 10.58
N LEU A 261 5.60 49.74 11.14
CA LEU A 261 5.72 48.34 11.50
C LEU A 261 4.84 48.07 12.75
N SER A 262 3.57 47.74 12.55
CA SER A 262 2.66 47.12 13.53
C SER A 262 1.35 46.83 12.80
N SER A 263 0.79 45.63 12.74
CA SER A 263 0.84 44.48 13.63
C SER A 263 0.78 43.20 12.79
N SER A 264 1.37 42.11 13.27
CA SER A 264 1.30 40.78 12.66
C SER A 264 -0.16 40.39 12.34
N SER A 265 -0.61 40.65 11.11
CA SER A 265 -1.86 40.12 10.59
C SER A 265 -1.59 38.65 10.29
N CYS A 266 -1.90 37.78 11.24
CA CYS A 266 -1.85 36.34 11.01
C CYS A 266 -2.84 36.02 9.89
N PRO A 267 -2.41 35.47 8.75
CA PRO A 267 -3.24 35.21 7.57
C PRO A 267 -4.34 34.15 7.80
N GLY A 268 -4.38 33.53 8.98
CA GLY A 268 -5.40 32.57 9.40
C GLY A 268 -4.80 31.36 10.10
N ARG A 269 -5.68 30.52 10.66
CA ARG A 269 -5.35 29.20 11.21
C ARG A 269 -5.74 28.12 10.20
N VAL A 270 -4.85 27.16 9.96
CA VAL A 270 -5.10 26.03 9.07
C VAL A 270 -5.06 24.73 9.87
N LEU A 271 -6.15 23.97 9.83
CA LEU A 271 -6.18 22.59 10.29
C LEU A 271 -5.64 21.69 9.18
N TYR A 272 -4.58 20.95 9.44
CA TYR A 272 -3.92 20.11 8.45
C TYR A 272 -3.92 18.64 8.88
N PRO A 273 -5.02 17.90 8.61
CA PRO A 273 -5.03 16.44 8.75
C PRO A 273 -4.16 15.83 7.65
N THR A 274 -3.16 15.05 8.04
CA THR A 274 -2.16 14.50 7.13
C THR A 274 -1.79 13.07 7.50
N SER A 275 -1.09 12.40 6.58
CA SER A 275 -0.38 11.17 6.90
C SER A 275 0.79 11.44 7.85
N ASN A 276 1.05 10.51 8.78
CA ASN A 276 2.25 10.47 9.62
C ASN A 276 3.54 10.53 8.77
N LEU A 277 3.55 9.88 7.60
CA LEU A 277 4.72 9.82 6.69
C LEU A 277 4.94 11.09 5.84
N SER A 278 4.14 12.13 6.01
CA SER A 278 4.22 13.36 5.20
C SER A 278 5.40 14.24 5.62
N LEU A 279 6.29 14.58 4.68
CA LEU A 279 7.55 15.34 4.84
C LEU A 279 7.42 16.77 5.41
N GLY A 280 6.23 17.20 5.84
CA GLY A 280 6.01 18.50 6.47
C GLY A 280 6.12 19.70 5.52
N THR A 281 6.33 19.49 4.22
CA THR A 281 6.53 20.56 3.24
C THR A 281 5.41 21.60 3.25
N LEU A 282 4.13 21.16 3.23
CA LEU A 282 2.99 22.08 3.26
C LEU A 282 2.96 22.91 4.55
N GLU A 283 3.17 22.27 5.70
CA GLU A 283 3.17 22.95 7.00
C GLU A 283 4.26 24.03 7.06
N ARG A 284 5.48 23.68 6.66
CA ARG A 284 6.61 24.60 6.62
C ARG A 284 6.29 25.81 5.74
N LEU A 285 5.84 25.58 4.50
CA LEU A 285 5.56 26.65 3.54
C LEU A 285 4.38 27.55 3.98
N LEU A 286 3.35 26.99 4.61
CA LEU A 286 2.25 27.78 5.17
C LEU A 286 2.71 28.62 6.37
N LYS A 287 3.54 28.06 7.26
CA LYS A 287 4.14 28.80 8.38
C LYS A 287 5.06 29.92 7.89
N GLU A 288 5.84 29.70 6.83
CA GLU A 288 6.67 30.73 6.18
C GLU A 288 5.82 31.89 5.63
N ARG A 289 4.59 31.60 5.15
CA ARG A 289 3.60 32.62 4.77
C ARG A 289 2.88 33.27 5.96
N GLY A 290 3.16 32.85 7.19
CA GLY A 290 2.60 33.38 8.43
C GLY A 290 1.37 32.63 8.96
N PHE A 291 0.86 31.60 8.27
CA PHE A 291 -0.30 30.85 8.78
C PHE A 291 0.06 30.08 10.05
N GLU A 292 -0.90 30.02 10.98
CA GLU A 292 -0.79 29.12 12.12
C GLU A 292 -1.34 27.75 11.72
N VAL A 293 -0.45 26.76 11.59
CA VAL A 293 -0.83 25.42 11.13
C VAL A 293 -0.94 24.47 12.33
N THR A 294 -2.12 23.87 12.49
CA THR A 294 -2.35 22.73 13.39
C THR A 294 -2.29 21.45 12.56
N ARG A 295 -1.12 20.79 12.54
CA ARG A 295 -0.93 19.50 11.90
C ARG A 295 -1.46 18.39 12.80
N LEU A 296 -2.24 17.47 12.23
CA LEU A 296 -2.73 16.26 12.90
C LEU A 296 -2.41 15.03 12.04
N GLU A 297 -1.68 14.08 12.60
CA GLU A 297 -1.31 12.82 11.93
C GLU A 297 -2.41 11.79 12.10
N THR A 298 -3.32 11.75 11.12
CA THR A 298 -4.63 11.08 11.26
C THR A 298 -4.68 9.72 10.57
N TYR A 299 -3.70 9.43 9.73
CA TYR A 299 -3.55 8.13 9.08
C TYR A 299 -2.09 7.82 8.75
N ALA A 300 -1.79 6.56 8.50
CA ALA A 300 -0.50 6.10 7.99
C ALA A 300 -0.72 5.00 6.95
N THR A 301 0.12 4.98 5.92
CA THR A 301 0.22 3.81 5.04
C THR A 301 1.22 2.86 5.66
N VAL A 302 0.76 1.67 6.06
CA VAL A 302 1.60 0.63 6.66
C VAL A 302 1.64 -0.60 5.76
N THR A 303 2.59 -1.50 6.03
CA THR A 303 2.60 -2.81 5.40
C THR A 303 1.39 -3.60 5.88
N ALA A 304 0.57 -4.07 4.94
CA ALA A 304 -0.58 -4.91 5.28
C ALA A 304 -0.09 -6.22 5.92
N GLN A 305 -0.84 -6.79 6.85
CA GLN A 305 -0.55 -8.12 7.42
C GLN A 305 -1.14 -9.21 6.52
N TRP A 306 -0.44 -10.34 6.37
CA TRP A 306 -0.94 -11.49 5.62
C TRP A 306 -1.23 -12.62 6.60
N ASP A 307 -2.44 -13.15 6.54
CA ASP A 307 -2.76 -14.46 7.10
C ASP A 307 -2.22 -15.56 6.18
N GLU A 308 -2.42 -16.81 6.62
CA GLU A 308 -1.96 -17.98 5.87
C GLU A 308 -2.62 -18.05 4.47
N GLU A 309 -3.90 -17.69 4.36
CA GLU A 309 -4.64 -17.68 3.09
C GLU A 309 -4.07 -16.68 2.08
N LYS A 310 -3.79 -15.45 2.51
CA LYS A 310 -3.14 -14.44 1.66
C LYS A 310 -1.74 -14.85 1.29
N THR A 311 -1.01 -15.49 2.21
CA THR A 311 0.33 -16.01 1.95
C THR A 311 0.32 -17.11 0.89
N GLN A 312 -0.65 -18.02 0.95
CA GLN A 312 -0.85 -19.05 -0.08
C GLN A 312 -1.31 -18.45 -1.41
N SER A 313 -2.18 -17.44 -1.38
CA SER A 313 -2.61 -16.72 -2.57
C SER A 313 -1.46 -15.98 -3.26
N ALA A 314 -0.57 -15.35 -2.47
CA ALA A 314 0.65 -14.75 -2.98
C ALA A 314 1.60 -15.81 -3.57
N ALA A 315 1.67 -16.99 -2.95
CA ALA A 315 2.50 -18.10 -3.41
C ALA A 315 2.04 -18.70 -4.73
N ARG A 316 0.74 -18.81 -4.97
CA ARG A 316 0.21 -19.33 -6.24
C ARG A 316 0.07 -18.27 -7.33
N THR A 317 0.45 -17.02 -7.06
CA THR A 317 0.34 -15.92 -8.03
C THR A 317 1.33 -16.12 -9.17
N GLN A 318 0.92 -15.93 -10.42
CA GLN A 318 1.81 -15.89 -11.59
C GLN A 318 2.12 -14.44 -12.02
N ILE A 319 1.18 -13.52 -11.80
CA ILE A 319 1.31 -12.10 -12.16
C ILE A 319 0.91 -11.24 -10.96
N ALA A 320 1.85 -10.51 -10.39
CA ALA A 320 1.61 -9.54 -9.33
C ALA A 320 1.45 -8.13 -9.90
N THR A 321 0.38 -7.43 -9.52
CA THR A 321 0.07 -6.09 -10.06
C THR A 321 0.41 -4.99 -9.04
N PHE A 322 1.35 -4.10 -9.36
CA PHE A 322 1.86 -3.09 -8.42
C PHE A 322 1.42 -1.65 -8.75
N GLY A 323 0.65 -1.07 -7.83
CA GLY A 323 0.23 0.33 -7.90
C GLY A 323 1.25 1.33 -7.32
N SER A 324 2.27 0.86 -6.59
CA SER A 324 3.26 1.73 -5.94
C SER A 324 4.59 1.02 -5.65
N PRO A 325 5.71 1.75 -5.49
CA PRO A 325 7.00 1.18 -5.10
C PRO A 325 7.00 0.47 -3.73
N SER A 326 6.20 0.94 -2.77
CA SER A 326 6.08 0.29 -1.45
C SER A 326 5.37 -1.05 -1.57
N SER A 327 4.35 -1.17 -2.42
CA SER A 327 3.69 -2.46 -2.69
C SER A 327 4.67 -3.51 -3.22
N VAL A 328 5.60 -3.11 -4.10
CA VAL A 328 6.67 -3.98 -4.62
C VAL A 328 7.57 -4.48 -3.49
N ARG A 329 8.12 -3.55 -2.70
CA ARG A 329 9.05 -3.89 -1.61
C ARG A 329 8.41 -4.85 -0.61
N ASN A 330 7.20 -4.53 -0.18
CA ASN A 330 6.45 -5.34 0.79
C ASN A 330 6.13 -6.74 0.25
N TRP A 331 5.80 -6.87 -1.04
CA TRP A 331 5.56 -8.17 -1.68
C TRP A 331 6.82 -9.04 -1.66
N VAL A 332 7.94 -8.47 -2.13
CA VAL A 332 9.22 -9.18 -2.21
C VAL A 332 9.72 -9.55 -0.83
N GLU A 333 9.69 -8.63 0.13
CA GLU A 333 10.10 -8.88 1.51
C GLU A 333 9.35 -10.07 2.10
N LYS A 334 8.02 -10.06 2.02
CA LYS A 334 7.17 -11.12 2.59
C LYS A 334 7.38 -12.48 1.94
N LEU A 335 7.49 -12.52 0.62
CA LEU A 335 7.74 -13.78 -0.08
C LEU A 335 9.17 -14.29 0.13
N SER A 336 10.16 -13.39 0.25
CA SER A 336 11.55 -13.76 0.51
C SER A 336 11.76 -14.43 1.88
N LEU A 337 10.88 -14.16 2.85
CA LEU A 337 10.89 -14.80 4.16
C LEU A 337 10.42 -16.27 4.11
N ARG A 338 9.82 -16.72 3.00
CA ARG A 338 9.34 -18.09 2.84
C ARG A 338 10.45 -19.01 2.33
N GLU A 339 10.36 -20.28 2.71
CA GLU A 339 11.14 -21.33 2.08
C GLU A 339 10.81 -21.40 0.58
N GLY A 340 11.84 -21.42 -0.28
CA GLY A 340 11.66 -21.35 -1.74
C GLY A 340 11.21 -19.98 -2.27
N GLY A 341 11.16 -18.94 -1.42
CA GLY A 341 10.63 -17.62 -1.77
C GLY A 341 11.29 -16.95 -2.98
N ARG A 342 12.60 -17.13 -3.15
CA ARG A 342 13.34 -16.58 -4.29
C ARG A 342 12.96 -17.26 -5.61
N GLU A 343 12.84 -18.58 -5.61
CA GLU A 343 12.41 -19.35 -6.78
C GLU A 343 10.99 -18.96 -7.17
N LEU A 344 10.12 -18.84 -6.16
CA LEU A 344 8.76 -18.37 -6.34
C LEU A 344 8.71 -16.98 -7.00
N LEU A 345 9.44 -15.99 -6.47
CA LEU A 345 9.49 -14.65 -7.05
C LEU A 345 10.03 -14.67 -8.48
N SER A 346 11.05 -15.50 -8.75
CA SER A 346 11.62 -15.66 -10.10
C SER A 346 10.67 -16.30 -11.11
N SER A 347 9.60 -16.93 -10.63
CA SER A 347 8.50 -17.45 -11.45
C SER A 347 7.34 -16.46 -11.64
N GLN A 348 7.39 -15.27 -11.02
CA GLN A 348 6.32 -14.27 -11.10
C GLN A 348 6.67 -13.15 -12.09
N ALA A 349 5.67 -12.62 -12.79
CA ALA A 349 5.77 -11.37 -13.51
C ALA A 349 5.22 -10.20 -12.67
N ALA A 350 5.80 -9.03 -12.82
CA ALA A 350 5.39 -7.79 -12.16
C ALA A 350 4.76 -6.82 -13.16
N ALA A 351 3.45 -6.60 -13.05
CA ALA A 351 2.72 -5.61 -13.85
C ALA A 351 2.56 -4.31 -13.06
N CYS A 352 3.33 -3.29 -13.41
CA CYS A 352 3.36 -2.02 -12.70
C CYS A 352 2.47 -0.97 -13.37
N ILE A 353 1.78 -0.15 -12.58
CA ILE A 353 0.88 0.91 -13.11
C ILE A 353 1.62 2.00 -13.91
N GLY A 354 2.94 2.16 -13.67
CA GLY A 354 3.78 3.15 -14.31
C GLY A 354 5.26 3.04 -13.90
N GLU A 355 6.08 3.91 -14.49
CA GLU A 355 7.55 3.86 -14.43
C GLU A 355 8.12 3.82 -13.01
N THR A 356 7.60 4.62 -12.06
CA THR A 356 8.15 4.67 -10.70
C THR A 356 8.05 3.31 -9.99
N SER A 357 6.93 2.63 -10.13
CA SER A 357 6.73 1.27 -9.58
C SER A 357 7.51 0.24 -10.39
N GLY A 358 7.57 0.41 -11.71
CA GLY A 358 8.35 -0.44 -12.61
C GLY A 358 9.83 -0.48 -12.26
N ARG A 359 10.48 0.69 -12.15
CA ARG A 359 11.88 0.81 -11.73
C ARG A 359 12.12 0.24 -10.33
N ALA A 360 11.17 0.39 -9.43
CA ALA A 360 11.26 -0.22 -8.10
C ALA A 360 11.24 -1.74 -8.16
N ALA A 361 10.43 -2.35 -9.05
CA ALA A 361 10.38 -3.79 -9.26
C ALA A 361 11.62 -4.32 -9.99
N GLU A 362 12.12 -3.62 -11.01
CA GLU A 362 13.38 -3.97 -11.68
C GLU A 362 14.55 -4.00 -10.70
N LYS A 363 14.66 -2.99 -9.84
CA LYS A 363 15.72 -2.90 -8.83
C LYS A 363 15.72 -4.07 -7.84
N MET A 364 14.59 -4.78 -7.68
CA MET A 364 14.57 -5.96 -6.83
C MET A 364 15.27 -7.17 -7.48
N GLU A 365 15.37 -7.21 -8.82
CA GLU A 365 16.05 -8.29 -9.58
C GLU A 365 15.58 -9.71 -9.23
N VAL A 366 14.33 -9.85 -8.76
CA VAL A 366 13.74 -11.14 -8.36
C VAL A 366 12.62 -11.63 -9.25
N PHE A 367 12.01 -10.77 -10.08
CA PHE A 367 10.88 -11.13 -10.93
C PHE A 367 11.36 -11.71 -12.26
N ARG A 368 10.58 -12.61 -12.85
CA ARG A 368 10.83 -13.12 -14.22
C ARG A 368 10.85 -12.00 -15.25
N GLU A 369 9.89 -11.10 -15.12
CA GLU A 369 9.61 -10.04 -16.08
C GLU A 369 8.93 -8.88 -15.35
N VAL A 370 9.32 -7.65 -15.68
CA VAL A 370 8.74 -6.44 -15.12
C VAL A 370 8.28 -5.57 -16.30
N VAL A 371 7.02 -5.15 -16.28
CA VAL A 371 6.41 -4.37 -17.35
C VAL A 371 5.59 -3.22 -16.79
N TRP A 372 5.57 -2.08 -17.49
CA TRP A 372 4.73 -0.93 -17.17
C TRP A 372 4.40 -0.13 -18.43
N PRO A 373 3.27 0.60 -18.45
CA PRO A 373 2.93 1.44 -19.59
C PRO A 373 3.72 2.75 -19.57
N GLU A 374 4.00 3.30 -20.75
CA GLU A 374 4.64 4.62 -20.92
C GLU A 374 3.78 5.73 -20.29
N LYS A 375 2.45 5.64 -20.46
CA LYS A 375 1.49 6.53 -19.82
C LYS A 375 0.76 5.79 -18.70
N PRO A 376 0.93 6.20 -17.44
CA PRO A 376 0.26 5.54 -16.33
C PRO A 376 -1.26 5.73 -16.40
N GLY A 377 -2.01 4.68 -16.07
CA GLY A 377 -3.48 4.72 -16.10
C GLY A 377 -4.08 3.34 -15.88
N MET A 378 -5.33 3.31 -15.39
CA MET A 378 -6.02 2.04 -15.07
C MET A 378 -6.19 1.17 -16.33
N ASP A 379 -6.60 1.76 -17.44
CA ASP A 379 -6.88 1.01 -18.67
C ASP A 379 -5.60 0.45 -19.29
N ALA A 380 -4.52 1.24 -19.31
CA ALA A 380 -3.22 0.80 -19.81
C ALA A 380 -2.63 -0.31 -18.93
N TRP A 381 -2.77 -0.19 -17.61
CA TRP A 381 -2.33 -1.18 -16.64
C TRP A 381 -3.11 -2.50 -16.77
N ALA A 382 -4.44 -2.43 -16.98
CA ALA A 382 -5.27 -3.60 -17.21
C ALA A 382 -4.92 -4.31 -18.54
N ARG A 383 -4.76 -3.56 -19.64
CA ARG A 383 -4.36 -4.12 -20.94
C ARG A 383 -3.02 -4.86 -20.88
N LEU A 384 -2.02 -4.22 -20.29
CA LEU A 384 -0.70 -4.81 -20.13
C LEU A 384 -0.72 -6.07 -19.24
N THR A 385 -1.53 -6.06 -18.18
CA THR A 385 -1.72 -7.24 -17.34
C THR A 385 -2.44 -8.36 -18.10
N ALA A 386 -3.43 -8.03 -18.95
CA ALA A 386 -4.09 -9.00 -19.82
C ALA A 386 -3.14 -9.61 -20.87
N ASP A 387 -2.26 -8.81 -21.46
CA ASP A 387 -1.24 -9.29 -22.40
C ASP A 387 -0.30 -10.30 -21.73
N LEU A 388 0.09 -10.06 -20.47
CA LEU A 388 0.86 -11.02 -19.67
C LEU A 388 0.09 -12.32 -19.41
N VAL A 389 -1.21 -12.26 -19.10
CA VAL A 389 -2.05 -13.46 -18.91
C VAL A 389 -2.06 -14.31 -20.18
N VAL A 390 -2.31 -13.68 -21.33
CA VAL A 390 -2.32 -14.36 -22.63
C VAL A 390 -0.95 -14.94 -22.96
N ALA A 391 0.13 -14.20 -22.73
CA ALA A 391 1.50 -14.69 -22.93
C ALA A 391 1.84 -15.88 -22.03
N HIS A 392 1.41 -15.85 -20.76
CA HIS A 392 1.63 -16.92 -19.80
C HIS A 392 0.90 -18.21 -20.23
N ARG A 393 -0.36 -18.10 -20.68
CA ARG A 393 -1.13 -19.24 -21.19
C ARG A 393 -0.51 -19.84 -22.44
N ARG A 394 -0.03 -19.01 -23.39
CA ARG A 394 0.67 -19.49 -24.59
C ARG A 394 1.93 -20.28 -24.25
N ARG A 395 2.71 -19.83 -23.26
CA ARG A 395 3.93 -20.52 -22.82
C ARG A 395 3.60 -21.90 -22.25
N ASN A 396 2.64 -21.97 -21.32
CA ASN A 396 2.29 -23.24 -20.66
C ASN A 396 1.52 -24.22 -21.57
N GLY A 397 0.74 -23.72 -22.53
CA GLY A 397 0.04 -24.56 -23.52
C GLY A 397 0.97 -25.14 -24.60
N SER A 398 2.17 -24.58 -24.78
CA SER A 398 3.17 -25.10 -25.70
C SER A 398 4.02 -26.24 -25.11
N GLU A 399 4.09 -26.36 -23.78
CA GLU A 399 4.86 -27.42 -23.10
C GLU A 399 4.08 -28.74 -22.94
N SER A 400 2.76 -28.75 -23.17
CA SER A 400 1.91 -29.94 -23.01
C SER A 400 1.89 -30.90 -24.21
N SER A 401 2.85 -30.86 -25.15
CA SER A 401 2.93 -31.88 -26.22
C SER A 401 4.35 -32.21 -26.68
N PRO A 402 4.95 -33.27 -26.08
CA PRO A 402 5.86 -34.15 -26.83
C PRO A 402 5.31 -35.59 -26.99
N HIS A 403 4.24 -35.95 -26.27
CA HIS A 403 3.77 -37.34 -26.20
C HIS A 403 2.64 -37.72 -27.17
N ASP A 404 1.95 -36.76 -27.80
CA ASP A 404 0.88 -37.05 -28.77
C ASP A 404 1.38 -37.25 -30.20
N ALA A 405 2.57 -36.74 -30.56
CA ALA A 405 3.15 -36.95 -31.89
C ALA A 405 3.57 -38.41 -32.13
N SER A 406 3.99 -39.14 -31.09
CA SER A 406 4.45 -40.53 -31.20
C SER A 406 3.30 -41.54 -31.32
N ARG A 407 2.05 -41.16 -30.99
CA ARG A 407 0.87 -42.03 -31.19
C ARG A 407 0.25 -41.91 -32.58
N ALA A 408 0.46 -40.80 -33.28
CA ALA A 408 -0.05 -40.60 -34.64
C ALA A 408 0.72 -41.39 -35.72
N LEU A 409 1.98 -41.76 -35.46
CA LEU A 409 2.82 -42.48 -36.42
C LEU A 409 2.78 -44.01 -36.30
N LEU A 410 2.10 -44.58 -35.29
CA LEU A 410 2.01 -46.03 -35.08
C LEU A 410 0.72 -46.67 -35.63
N ASN A 411 -0.23 -45.89 -36.15
CA ASN A 411 -1.50 -46.40 -36.70
C ASN A 411 -1.58 -46.37 -38.23
N ALA A 412 -0.48 -46.08 -38.93
CA ALA A 412 -0.42 -46.19 -40.38
C ALA A 412 0.37 -47.45 -40.80
N SER A 413 -0.33 -48.58 -40.92
CA SER A 413 0.13 -49.69 -41.76
C SER A 413 -1.06 -50.37 -42.45
N PRO A 414 -0.84 -50.93 -43.64
CA PRO A 414 -1.83 -50.95 -44.71
C PRO A 414 -2.66 -52.23 -44.69
N GLN A 415 -3.96 -52.12 -44.92
CA GLN A 415 -4.78 -53.28 -45.29
C GLN A 415 -5.03 -53.29 -46.78
N ALA A 416 -4.54 -54.38 -47.38
CA ALA A 416 -4.83 -54.85 -48.71
C ALA A 416 -6.33 -55.15 -48.90
N ALA A 417 -6.83 -54.88 -50.09
CA ALA A 417 -7.96 -55.58 -50.67
C ALA A 417 -7.73 -55.72 -52.18
N ASP A 418 -7.44 -56.94 -52.59
CA ASP A 418 -7.67 -57.44 -53.95
C ASP A 418 -9.09 -57.09 -54.41
N HIS A 419 -9.25 -56.69 -55.67
CA HIS A 419 -10.27 -57.25 -56.56
C HIS A 419 -9.93 -57.03 -58.04
N SER A 420 -10.29 -58.05 -58.79
CA SER A 420 -9.89 -58.45 -60.13
C SER A 420 -10.41 -57.60 -61.30
N GLY A 421 -9.56 -57.47 -62.33
CA GLY A 421 -9.89 -57.66 -63.75
C GLY A 421 -10.60 -56.51 -64.49
N ASN A 422 -9.95 -55.94 -65.51
CA ASN A 422 -10.26 -56.24 -66.92
C ASN A 422 -9.22 -55.61 -67.86
N ALA A 423 -9.10 -56.18 -69.05
CA ALA A 423 -8.14 -55.89 -70.11
C ALA A 423 -8.52 -54.69 -71.01
N ALA A 424 -7.58 -54.38 -71.92
CA ALA A 424 -7.63 -53.44 -73.07
C ALA A 424 -7.34 -51.98 -72.74
N SER A 425 -6.68 -51.16 -73.56
CA SER A 425 -5.80 -51.24 -74.74
C SER A 425 -5.30 -49.79 -74.97
N ASP A 426 -4.31 -49.59 -75.84
CA ASP A 426 -3.96 -48.31 -76.51
C ASP A 426 -3.16 -47.29 -75.67
N GLU A 427 -1.87 -47.08 -75.96
CA GLU A 427 -1.24 -46.25 -77.01
C GLU A 427 -1.13 -44.74 -76.69
N GLU A 428 -0.04 -44.16 -77.18
CA GLU A 428 0.43 -42.76 -77.18
C GLU A 428 1.09 -42.22 -75.89
N LEU A 429 2.43 -42.00 -75.86
CA LEU A 429 3.20 -40.93 -76.55
C LEU A 429 2.67 -39.55 -76.11
N ILE A 430 3.42 -38.73 -75.38
CA ILE A 430 4.26 -37.68 -75.97
C ILE A 430 5.25 -37.14 -74.93
N VAL A 431 6.45 -36.92 -75.45
CA VAL A 431 7.63 -36.24 -74.91
C VAL A 431 7.41 -34.71 -74.92
N GLY A 432 7.95 -34.00 -73.94
CA GLY A 432 8.76 -32.82 -74.25
C GLY A 432 8.34 -31.46 -73.68
N GLU A 433 9.32 -30.87 -72.99
CA GLU A 433 9.67 -29.44 -72.92
C GLU A 433 8.67 -28.48 -72.24
N LYS A 434 9.09 -27.63 -71.30
CA LYS A 434 10.32 -26.82 -71.29
C LYS A 434 10.66 -26.32 -69.89
#